data_AF-A0A847WM53-F1
#
_entry.id   AF-A0A847WM53-F1
#
_cell.length_a   1.000
_cell.length_b   1.000
_cell.length_c   1.000
_cell.angle_alpha   90.00
_cell.angle_beta   90.00
_cell.angle_gamma   90.00
#
_symmetry.space_group_name_H-M   'P 1'
#
loop_
_entity.id
_entity.type
_entity.pdbx_description
1 polymer ?
#
loop_
_entity_poly.entity_id
_entity_poly.type
_entity_poly.pdbx_seq_one_letter_code
_entity_poly.pdbx_strand_id
1 'polypeptide(L)'
;GILHWPLSVLRLQSEDRTALIALAAHILQQWRDYSDETVDILAYSEEAGEKEIHNTITPISRMNQEGHYELDIVLRNNRATEQYPDGIFHPHPELHHIKKENIGLIEVMGLAILPGRLTTELKQIQDLLTGTTTWEALPEEIQQGLAIHEPWYQELKETYGTNLTEEEANTILQKEVGKKFERCLLDAGVYKQDERGQEAFGDFMKHSGFIQK
;
A
#
# COMPACT_ATOMS: atom_id res chain seq x y z
N GLY A 1 7.95 18.65 -0.19
CA GLY A 1 8.32 18.07 1.11
C GLY A 1 7.91 16.61 1.17
N ILE A 2 8.40 15.87 2.15
CA ILE A 2 7.91 14.52 2.46
C ILE A 2 6.48 14.63 2.98
N LEU A 3 5.57 13.80 2.48
CA LEU A 3 4.20 13.73 2.99
C LEU A 3 4.09 12.68 4.09
N HIS A 4 3.29 12.99 5.11
CA HIS A 4 2.84 12.00 6.09
C HIS A 4 1.73 11.16 5.45
N TRP A 5 2.14 10.09 4.77
CA TRP A 5 1.30 9.17 4.01
C TRP A 5 1.87 7.75 4.17
N PRO A 6 1.05 6.67 4.15
CA PRO A 6 1.56 5.31 4.32
C PRO A 6 2.66 4.91 3.32
N LEU A 7 2.60 5.47 2.11
CA LEU A 7 3.64 5.31 1.09
C LEU A 7 4.70 6.41 1.19
N SER A 8 5.89 6.16 0.62
CA SER A 8 6.97 7.14 0.58
C SER A 8 6.76 8.17 -0.53
N VAL A 9 6.20 9.33 -0.16
CA VAL A 9 5.77 10.35 -1.13
C VAL A 9 6.48 11.68 -0.91
N LEU A 10 6.98 12.26 -2.01
CA LEU A 10 7.47 13.62 -2.08
C LEU A 10 6.46 14.49 -2.83
N ARG A 11 6.02 15.58 -2.21
CA ARG A 11 5.23 16.61 -2.90
C ARG A 11 6.11 17.73 -3.40
N LEU A 12 6.04 17.99 -4.69
CA LEU A 12 6.62 19.15 -5.34
C LEU A 12 5.50 20.13 -5.71
N GLN A 13 5.79 21.43 -5.63
CA GLN A 13 4.84 22.48 -6.00
C GLN A 13 5.58 23.63 -6.68
N SER A 14 5.03 24.17 -7.77
CA SER A 14 5.54 25.36 -8.44
C SER A 14 4.49 26.01 -9.34
N GLU A 15 4.59 27.32 -9.54
CA GLU A 15 3.90 28.02 -10.64
C GLU A 15 4.56 27.72 -12.00
N ASP A 16 5.86 27.40 -11.99
CA ASP A 16 6.62 27.06 -13.20
C ASP A 16 6.64 25.54 -13.41
N ARG A 17 5.83 25.12 -14.40
CA ARG A 17 5.75 23.72 -14.85
C ARG A 17 7.12 23.17 -15.29
N THR A 18 7.97 23.98 -15.92
CA THR A 18 9.28 23.53 -16.42
C THR A 18 10.22 23.22 -15.27
N ALA A 19 10.27 24.12 -14.27
CA ALA A 19 11.05 23.90 -13.06
C ALA A 19 10.57 22.65 -12.29
N LEU A 20 9.25 22.45 -12.21
CA LEU A 20 8.65 21.29 -11.54
C LEU A 20 9.06 19.97 -12.22
N ILE A 21 8.99 19.91 -13.56
CA ILE A 21 9.39 18.74 -14.34
C ILE A 21 10.90 18.48 -14.18
N ALA A 22 11.73 19.51 -14.24
CA ALA A 22 13.18 19.38 -14.07
C ALA A 22 13.54 18.79 -12.70
N LEU A 23 12.89 19.28 -11.63
CA LEU A 23 13.11 18.75 -10.28
C LEU A 23 12.64 17.30 -10.13
N ALA A 24 11.50 16.96 -10.72
CA ALA A 24 10.97 15.60 -10.71
C ALA A 24 11.89 14.62 -11.46
N ALA A 25 12.42 15.04 -12.60
CA ALA A 25 13.39 14.26 -13.37
C ALA A 25 14.70 14.05 -12.60
N HIS A 26 15.19 15.08 -11.91
CA HIS A 26 16.34 14.99 -11.01
C HIS A 26 16.12 13.96 -9.91
N ILE A 27 14.99 14.02 -9.19
CA ILE A 27 14.66 13.05 -8.14
C ILE A 27 14.57 11.62 -8.70
N LEU A 28 13.93 11.43 -9.85
CA LEU A 28 13.85 10.12 -10.50
C LEU A 28 15.25 9.58 -10.86
N GLN A 29 16.12 10.43 -11.38
CA GLN A 29 17.48 10.04 -11.74
C GLN A 29 18.28 9.61 -10.50
N GLN A 30 18.24 10.42 -9.43
CA GLN A 30 18.89 10.05 -8.17
C GLN A 30 18.32 8.75 -7.60
N TRP A 31 16.99 8.60 -7.60
CA TRP A 31 16.33 7.40 -7.07
C TRP A 31 16.71 6.14 -7.85
N ARG A 32 16.81 6.19 -9.19
CA ARG A 32 17.12 5.03 -10.02
C ARG A 32 18.45 4.35 -9.73
N ASP A 33 19.41 5.09 -9.19
CA ASP A 33 20.74 4.58 -8.86
C ASP A 33 20.99 4.50 -7.34
N TYR A 34 20.02 4.91 -6.51
CA TYR A 34 20.15 4.94 -5.06
C TYR A 34 19.82 3.59 -4.42
N SER A 35 20.74 3.06 -3.63
CA SER A 35 20.52 1.87 -2.79
C SER A 35 20.76 2.22 -1.33
N ASP A 36 19.94 1.64 -0.47
CA ASP A 36 20.07 1.69 0.97
C ASP A 36 19.67 0.32 1.54
N GLU A 37 20.67 -0.55 1.69
CA GLU A 37 20.50 -1.89 2.25
C GLU A 37 20.01 -1.85 3.70
N THR A 38 20.21 -0.73 4.40
CA THR A 38 19.70 -0.57 5.76
C THR A 38 18.18 -0.47 5.80
N VAL A 39 17.46 -0.41 4.68
CA VAL A 39 16.00 -0.48 4.60
C VAL A 39 15.55 -1.35 3.41
N ASP A 40 16.36 -2.33 3.04
CA ASP A 40 16.08 -3.32 1.99
C ASP A 40 15.95 -2.77 0.56
N ILE A 41 16.34 -1.50 0.34
CA ILE A 41 16.31 -0.84 -0.96
C ILE A 41 17.59 -1.15 -1.73
N LEU A 42 17.45 -1.88 -2.84
CA LEU A 42 18.49 -1.96 -3.87
C LEU A 42 17.95 -1.35 -5.16
N ALA A 43 18.72 -0.47 -5.78
CA ALA A 43 18.37 0.17 -7.05
C ALA A 43 18.23 -0.84 -8.19
N TYR A 44 19.04 -1.89 -8.17
CA TYR A 44 19.12 -2.93 -9.19
C TYR A 44 19.75 -4.20 -8.63
N SER A 45 19.56 -5.31 -9.34
CA SER A 45 20.31 -6.57 -9.16
C SER A 45 20.88 -7.04 -10.49
N GLU A 46 21.89 -7.91 -10.43
CA GLU A 46 22.45 -8.56 -11.60
C GLU A 46 22.22 -10.07 -11.50
N GLU A 47 21.55 -10.64 -12.50
CA GLU A 47 21.33 -12.08 -12.63
C GLU A 47 21.70 -12.52 -14.04
N ALA A 48 22.50 -13.58 -14.17
CA ALA A 48 22.99 -14.09 -15.46
C ALA A 48 23.66 -13.03 -16.37
N GLY A 49 24.19 -11.95 -15.79
CA GLY A 49 24.80 -10.83 -16.54
C GLY A 49 23.80 -9.78 -17.04
N GLU A 50 22.52 -9.89 -16.70
CA GLU A 50 21.49 -8.89 -16.99
C GLU A 50 21.19 -8.05 -15.74
N LYS A 51 21.12 -6.72 -15.92
CA LYS A 51 20.80 -5.77 -14.85
C LYS A 51 19.29 -5.55 -14.79
N GLU A 52 18.66 -6.00 -13.72
CA GLU A 52 17.26 -5.70 -13.41
C GLU A 52 17.18 -4.42 -12.58
N ILE A 53 16.40 -3.44 -13.02
CA ILE A 53 16.21 -2.17 -12.30
C ILE A 53 14.97 -2.26 -11.42
N HIS A 54 15.14 -2.05 -10.13
CA HIS A 54 14.05 -2.14 -9.14
C HIS A 54 13.41 -0.78 -8.87
N ASN A 55 14.19 0.29 -8.83
CA ASN A 55 13.72 1.62 -8.44
C ASN A 55 12.96 2.31 -9.58
N THR A 56 11.76 2.80 -9.26
CA THR A 56 10.94 3.64 -10.14
C THR A 56 10.06 4.58 -9.33
N ILE A 57 9.21 5.36 -9.98
CA ILE A 57 8.26 6.26 -9.31
C ILE A 57 6.85 6.12 -9.90
N THR A 58 5.84 6.50 -9.13
CA THR A 58 4.50 6.82 -9.62
C THR A 58 4.28 8.32 -9.48
N PRO A 59 4.30 9.10 -10.57
CA PRO A 59 4.01 10.54 -10.52
C PRO A 59 2.50 10.80 -10.57
N ILE A 60 2.02 11.71 -9.71
CA ILE A 60 0.62 12.16 -9.68
C ILE A 60 0.58 13.67 -9.80
N SER A 61 0.22 14.16 -10.98
CA SER A 61 0.15 15.59 -11.27
C SER A 61 -1.26 16.13 -11.08
N ARG A 62 -1.38 17.32 -10.49
CA ARG A 62 -2.64 18.07 -10.38
C ARG A 62 -2.36 19.56 -10.31
N MET A 63 -3.41 20.36 -10.45
CA MET A 63 -3.40 21.77 -10.06
C MET A 63 -4.07 21.88 -8.70
N ASN A 64 -3.41 22.53 -7.74
CA ASN A 64 -3.99 22.72 -6.41
C ASN A 64 -5.04 23.85 -6.42
N GLN A 65 -5.73 24.05 -5.30
CA GLN A 65 -6.80 25.05 -5.19
C GLN A 65 -6.31 26.51 -5.39
N GLU A 66 -5.01 26.75 -5.20
CA GLU A 66 -4.37 28.06 -5.38
C GLU A 66 -3.94 28.30 -6.84
N GLY A 67 -4.09 27.30 -7.73
CA GLY A 67 -3.66 27.39 -9.12
C GLY A 67 -2.21 26.96 -9.36
N HIS A 68 -1.49 26.47 -8.34
CA HIS A 68 -0.13 25.98 -8.49
C HIS A 68 -0.11 24.56 -9.06
N TYR A 69 0.92 24.23 -9.85
CA TYR A 69 1.17 22.86 -10.26
C TYR A 69 1.72 22.07 -9.08
N GLU A 70 1.12 20.92 -8.79
CA GLU A 70 1.52 20.01 -7.73
C GLU A 70 1.83 18.64 -8.33
N LEU A 71 2.93 18.05 -7.91
CA LEU A 71 3.36 16.73 -8.33
C LEU A 71 3.76 15.90 -7.11
N ASP A 72 2.97 14.88 -6.81
CA ASP A 72 3.38 13.86 -5.86
C ASP A 72 4.22 12.82 -6.59
N ILE A 73 5.42 12.56 -6.07
CA ILE A 73 6.34 11.52 -6.52
C ILE A 73 6.32 10.43 -5.47
N VAL A 74 5.70 9.30 -5.82
CA VAL A 74 5.67 8.13 -4.95
C VAL A 74 6.83 7.23 -5.33
N LEU A 75 7.76 7.04 -4.39
CA LEU A 75 8.92 6.17 -4.61
C LEU A 75 8.48 4.71 -4.60
N ARG A 76 9.00 3.94 -5.55
CA ARG A 76 8.71 2.52 -5.73
C ARG A 76 10.00 1.74 -5.87
N ASN A 77 9.96 0.50 -5.39
CA ASN A 77 11.00 -0.49 -5.58
C ASN A 77 10.30 -1.85 -5.83
N ASN A 78 10.60 -2.48 -6.96
CA ASN A 78 9.94 -3.72 -7.39
C ASN A 78 10.72 -4.98 -7.00
N ARG A 79 11.72 -4.87 -6.13
CA ARG A 79 12.56 -6.01 -5.74
C ARG A 79 11.74 -7.08 -5.04
N ALA A 80 11.92 -8.32 -5.49
CA ALA A 80 11.40 -9.51 -4.84
C ALA A 80 12.54 -10.32 -4.18
N THR A 81 12.16 -11.25 -3.32
CA THR A 81 13.07 -12.24 -2.71
C THR A 81 12.38 -13.61 -2.68
N GLU A 82 13.11 -14.68 -2.38
CA GLU A 82 12.49 -15.99 -2.18
C GLU A 82 11.41 -15.97 -1.07
N GLN A 83 11.63 -15.16 -0.03
CA GLN A 83 10.66 -14.97 1.05
C GLN A 83 9.43 -14.17 0.60
N TYR A 84 9.64 -13.16 -0.25
CA TYR A 84 8.59 -12.27 -0.76
C TYR A 84 8.60 -12.28 -2.30
N PRO A 85 8.04 -13.34 -2.93
CA PRO A 85 8.08 -13.49 -4.38
C PRO A 85 7.24 -12.45 -5.12
N ASP A 86 6.17 -11.94 -4.48
CA ASP A 86 5.35 -10.86 -5.04
C ASP A 86 5.97 -9.46 -4.84
N GLY A 87 7.10 -9.36 -4.11
CA GLY A 87 7.84 -8.13 -3.85
C GLY A 87 8.02 -7.84 -2.36
N ILE A 88 9.17 -7.28 -1.96
CA ILE A 88 9.42 -6.82 -0.58
C ILE A 88 8.48 -5.66 -0.22
N PHE A 89 8.20 -4.78 -1.19
CA PHE A 89 7.37 -3.58 -1.07
C PHE A 89 6.00 -3.78 -1.75
N HIS A 90 5.32 -4.82 -1.34
CA HIS A 90 4.02 -5.27 -1.85
C HIS A 90 3.15 -5.73 -0.66
N PRO A 91 1.80 -5.72 -0.74
CA PRO A 91 0.98 -6.29 0.32
C PRO A 91 1.41 -7.73 0.67
N HIS A 92 1.70 -7.99 1.95
CA HIS A 92 2.24 -9.29 2.35
C HIS A 92 1.16 -10.38 2.43
N PRO A 93 1.53 -11.68 2.40
CA PRO A 93 0.59 -12.80 2.26
C PRO A 93 -0.60 -12.79 3.23
N GLU A 94 -0.40 -12.31 4.46
CA GLU A 94 -1.44 -12.18 5.47
C GLU A 94 -2.56 -11.20 5.10
N LEU A 95 -2.35 -10.33 4.11
CA LEU A 95 -3.34 -9.37 3.60
C LEU A 95 -3.95 -9.78 2.27
N HIS A 96 -3.44 -10.84 1.62
CA HIS A 96 -3.87 -11.24 0.27
C HIS A 96 -5.34 -11.63 0.20
N HIS A 97 -5.92 -12.05 1.33
CA HIS A 97 -7.36 -12.28 1.44
C HIS A 97 -8.18 -11.01 1.15
N ILE A 98 -7.66 -9.82 1.49
CA ILE A 98 -8.25 -8.52 1.13
C ILE A 98 -7.69 -7.99 -0.20
N LYS A 99 -6.37 -7.90 -0.32
CA LYS A 99 -5.71 -7.30 -1.49
C LYS A 99 -4.39 -8.01 -1.78
N LYS A 100 -4.34 -8.68 -2.93
CA LYS A 100 -3.11 -9.32 -3.42
C LYS A 100 -2.47 -8.54 -4.57
N GLU A 101 -3.26 -7.84 -5.38
CA GLU A 101 -2.70 -7.16 -6.56
C GLU A 101 -1.94 -5.90 -6.13
N ASN A 102 -1.03 -5.43 -6.98
CA ASN A 102 -0.19 -4.27 -6.72
C ASN A 102 -1.00 -3.02 -6.35
N ILE A 103 -0.41 -2.15 -5.52
CA ILE A 103 -0.97 -0.84 -5.16
C ILE A 103 -0.86 0.09 -6.36
N GLY A 104 -1.99 0.31 -7.04
CA GLY A 104 -2.10 1.15 -8.23
C GLY A 104 -2.21 2.65 -7.93
N LEU A 105 -2.44 3.44 -8.98
CA LEU A 105 -2.53 4.90 -8.91
C LEU A 105 -3.66 5.38 -8.00
N ILE A 106 -4.82 4.74 -8.08
CA ILE A 106 -6.03 5.13 -7.34
C ILE A 106 -5.82 4.87 -5.84
N GLU A 107 -5.15 3.77 -5.51
CA GLU A 107 -4.78 3.41 -4.15
C GLU A 107 -3.78 4.38 -3.53
N VAL A 108 -2.78 4.79 -4.31
CA VAL A 108 -1.83 5.83 -3.91
C VAL A 108 -2.53 7.14 -3.56
N MET A 109 -3.62 7.47 -4.26
CA MET A 109 -4.43 8.67 -4.02
C MET A 109 -5.36 8.56 -2.79
N GLY A 110 -5.33 7.44 -2.06
CA GLY A 110 -6.11 7.24 -0.84
C GLY A 110 -7.51 6.66 -1.06
N LEU A 111 -7.80 6.19 -2.26
CA LEU A 111 -9.00 5.39 -2.54
C LEU A 111 -8.65 3.90 -2.44
N ALA A 112 -9.64 3.01 -2.44
CA ALA A 112 -9.39 1.57 -2.45
C ALA A 112 -10.12 0.93 -3.63
N ILE A 113 -9.38 0.19 -4.45
CA ILE A 113 -9.97 -0.73 -5.42
C ILE A 113 -9.80 -2.13 -4.87
N LEU A 114 -10.93 -2.71 -4.48
CA LEU A 114 -10.99 -4.06 -3.93
C LEU A 114 -11.33 -5.07 -5.03
N PRO A 115 -10.79 -6.29 -4.95
CA PRO A 115 -11.17 -7.37 -5.86
C PRO A 115 -12.69 -7.59 -5.89
N GLY A 116 -13.26 -7.80 -7.08
CA GLY A 116 -14.72 -7.95 -7.23
C GLY A 116 -15.34 -9.10 -6.42
N ARG A 117 -14.55 -10.14 -6.11
CA ARG A 117 -14.95 -11.26 -5.25
C ARG A 117 -15.31 -10.83 -3.82
N LEU A 118 -14.60 -9.80 -3.28
CA LEU A 118 -14.75 -9.37 -1.89
C LEU A 118 -16.15 -8.89 -1.58
N THR A 119 -16.88 -8.34 -2.55
CA THR A 119 -18.27 -7.92 -2.34
C THR A 119 -19.13 -9.08 -1.86
N THR A 120 -18.95 -10.26 -2.44
CA THR A 120 -19.73 -11.46 -2.07
C THR A 120 -19.19 -12.06 -0.77
N GLU A 121 -17.87 -12.15 -0.63
CA GLU A 121 -17.21 -12.70 0.56
C GLU A 121 -17.55 -11.88 1.81
N LEU A 122 -17.49 -10.54 1.74
CA LEU A 122 -17.85 -9.64 2.83
C LEU A 122 -19.32 -9.72 3.20
N LYS A 123 -20.22 -9.95 2.23
CA LYS A 123 -21.63 -10.17 2.54
C LYS A 123 -21.83 -11.46 3.34
N GLN A 124 -21.13 -12.53 2.99
CA GLN A 124 -21.22 -13.79 3.74
C GLN A 124 -20.61 -13.66 5.14
N ILE A 125 -19.50 -12.92 5.29
CA ILE A 125 -18.94 -12.61 6.62
C ILE A 125 -19.93 -11.75 7.43
N GLN A 126 -20.62 -10.80 6.79
CA GLN A 126 -21.66 -10.00 7.44
C GLN A 126 -22.76 -10.91 7.99
N ASP A 127 -23.27 -11.85 7.20
CA ASP A 127 -24.33 -12.78 7.62
C ASP A 127 -23.89 -13.68 8.81
N LEU A 128 -22.60 -14.03 8.87
CA LEU A 128 -22.00 -14.73 10.02
C LEU A 128 -21.91 -13.84 11.28
N LEU A 129 -21.61 -12.55 11.11
CA LEU A 129 -21.47 -11.59 12.21
C LEU A 129 -22.83 -11.10 12.76
N THR A 130 -23.88 -11.15 11.96
CA THR A 130 -25.25 -10.87 12.41
C THR A 130 -25.95 -12.10 13.00
N GLY A 131 -25.37 -13.28 12.85
CA GLY A 131 -25.98 -14.55 13.27
C GLY A 131 -27.12 -15.00 12.35
N THR A 132 -27.24 -14.43 11.15
CA THR A 132 -28.19 -14.88 10.11
C THR A 132 -27.88 -16.32 9.69
N THR A 133 -26.59 -16.68 9.70
CA THR A 133 -26.10 -18.05 9.53
C THR A 133 -24.94 -18.32 10.50
N THR A 134 -24.56 -19.57 10.67
CA THR A 134 -23.31 -19.97 11.35
C THR A 134 -22.34 -20.57 10.36
N TRP A 135 -21.06 -20.64 10.73
CA TRP A 135 -20.01 -21.19 9.88
C TRP A 135 -20.34 -22.64 9.47
N GLU A 136 -20.81 -23.45 10.42
CA GLU A 136 -21.15 -24.85 10.24
C GLU A 136 -22.41 -25.06 9.40
N ALA A 137 -23.28 -24.06 9.32
CA ALA A 137 -24.50 -24.10 8.52
C ALA A 137 -24.29 -23.68 7.05
N LEU A 138 -23.13 -23.10 6.71
CA LEU A 138 -22.81 -22.73 5.34
C LEU A 138 -22.60 -23.97 4.45
N PRO A 139 -23.01 -23.94 3.18
CA PRO A 139 -22.62 -24.94 2.18
C PRO A 139 -21.10 -25.10 2.11
N GLU A 140 -20.63 -26.31 1.82
CA GLU A 140 -19.19 -26.63 1.78
C GLU A 140 -18.44 -25.75 0.78
N GLU A 141 -19.05 -25.45 -0.36
CA GLU A 141 -18.46 -24.58 -1.39
C GLU A 141 -18.25 -23.15 -0.89
N ILE A 142 -19.16 -22.65 -0.05
CA ILE A 142 -19.03 -21.31 0.55
C ILE A 142 -17.97 -21.32 1.65
N GLN A 143 -17.92 -22.37 2.48
CA GLN A 143 -16.87 -22.52 3.49
C GLN A 143 -15.48 -22.54 2.84
N GLN A 144 -15.31 -23.28 1.73
CA GLN A 144 -14.06 -23.33 0.98
C GLN A 144 -13.69 -21.96 0.40
N GLY A 145 -14.65 -21.20 -0.13
CA GLY A 145 -14.41 -19.83 -0.61
C GLY A 145 -14.01 -18.85 0.50
N LEU A 146 -14.60 -18.99 1.69
CA LEU A 146 -14.32 -18.15 2.85
C LEU A 146 -13.11 -18.60 3.68
N ALA A 147 -12.53 -19.78 3.40
CA ALA A 147 -11.41 -20.32 4.16
C ALA A 147 -10.23 -19.34 4.27
N ILE A 148 -9.98 -18.55 3.22
CA ILE A 148 -8.93 -17.51 3.22
C ILE A 148 -9.20 -16.36 4.21
N HIS A 149 -10.45 -16.18 4.62
CA HIS A 149 -10.87 -15.18 5.60
C HIS A 149 -11.06 -15.76 7.00
N GLU A 150 -11.02 -17.08 7.18
CA GLU A 150 -11.36 -17.74 8.45
C GLU A 150 -10.59 -17.16 9.65
N PRO A 151 -9.25 -16.98 9.62
CA PRO A 151 -8.52 -16.40 10.74
C PRO A 151 -9.02 -14.99 11.09
N TRP A 152 -9.27 -14.17 10.06
CA TRP A 152 -9.77 -12.82 10.23
C TRP A 152 -11.22 -12.81 10.75
N TYR A 153 -12.08 -13.73 10.28
CA TYR A 153 -13.42 -13.88 10.83
C TYR A 153 -13.39 -14.26 12.31
N GLN A 154 -12.49 -15.14 12.75
CA GLN A 154 -12.34 -15.46 14.18
C GLN A 154 -11.92 -14.22 14.98
N GLU A 155 -10.95 -13.42 14.49
CA GLU A 155 -10.57 -12.14 15.12
C GLU A 155 -11.79 -11.19 15.28
N LEU A 156 -12.61 -11.06 14.22
CA LEU A 156 -13.81 -10.23 14.23
C LEU A 156 -14.84 -10.75 15.24
N LYS A 157 -15.07 -12.06 15.24
CA LYS A 157 -16.00 -12.73 16.17
C LYS A 157 -15.58 -12.58 17.62
N GLU A 158 -14.30 -12.73 17.94
CA GLU A 158 -13.77 -12.55 19.29
C GLU A 158 -13.90 -11.09 19.75
N THR A 159 -13.66 -10.14 18.85
CA THR A 159 -13.68 -8.70 19.15
C THR A 159 -15.09 -8.13 19.26
N TYR A 160 -15.99 -8.54 18.37
CA TYR A 160 -17.30 -7.90 18.17
C TYR A 160 -18.50 -8.82 18.43
N GLY A 161 -18.30 -10.14 18.49
CA GLY A 161 -19.38 -11.13 18.60
C GLY A 161 -20.10 -11.42 17.28
N THR A 162 -21.18 -12.20 17.35
CA THR A 162 -21.96 -12.67 16.18
C THR A 162 -23.45 -12.35 16.29
N ASN A 163 -23.81 -11.31 17.04
CA ASN A 163 -25.20 -10.86 17.22
C ASN A 163 -25.33 -9.37 16.91
N LEU A 164 -24.63 -8.93 15.87
CA LEU A 164 -24.67 -7.56 15.38
C LEU A 164 -25.92 -7.32 14.54
N THR A 165 -26.38 -6.08 14.50
CA THR A 165 -27.30 -5.64 13.44
C THR A 165 -26.58 -5.55 12.09
N GLU A 166 -27.33 -5.53 11.00
CA GLU A 166 -26.75 -5.41 9.64
C GLU A 166 -25.93 -4.12 9.48
N GLU A 167 -26.39 -3.02 10.07
CA GLU A 167 -25.71 -1.71 10.05
C GLU A 167 -24.40 -1.73 10.85
N GLU A 168 -24.40 -2.33 12.04
CA GLU A 168 -23.21 -2.50 12.87
C GLU A 168 -22.18 -3.38 12.17
N ALA A 169 -22.61 -4.52 11.62
CA ALA A 169 -21.73 -5.44 10.90
C ALA A 169 -21.12 -4.77 9.66
N ASN A 170 -21.89 -4.01 8.88
CA ASN A 170 -21.38 -3.27 7.72
C ASN A 170 -20.34 -2.21 8.15
N THR A 171 -20.64 -1.44 9.20
CA THR A 171 -19.74 -0.42 9.73
C THR A 171 -18.42 -1.03 10.22
N ILE A 172 -18.49 -2.16 10.92
CA ILE A 172 -17.32 -2.89 11.39
C ILE A 172 -16.51 -3.42 10.21
N LEU A 173 -17.14 -4.08 9.25
CA LEU A 173 -16.44 -4.61 8.07
C LEU A 173 -15.76 -3.50 7.27
N GLN A 174 -16.43 -2.37 7.04
CA GLN A 174 -15.82 -1.22 6.36
C GLN A 174 -14.59 -0.71 7.11
N LYS A 175 -14.68 -0.57 8.43
CA LYS A 175 -13.55 -0.14 9.28
C LYS A 175 -12.39 -1.12 9.23
N GLU A 176 -12.67 -2.42 9.38
CA GLU A 176 -11.63 -3.45 9.46
C GLU A 176 -10.98 -3.72 8.10
N VAL A 177 -11.75 -3.69 7.01
CA VAL A 177 -11.20 -3.68 5.64
C VAL A 177 -10.31 -2.46 5.43
N GLY A 178 -10.74 -1.27 5.90
CA GLY A 178 -9.94 -0.04 5.84
C GLY A 178 -8.59 -0.18 6.53
N LYS A 179 -8.54 -0.79 7.72
CA LYS A 179 -7.28 -1.07 8.44
C LYS A 179 -6.38 -2.05 7.71
N LYS A 180 -6.93 -3.15 7.17
CA LYS A 180 -6.15 -4.12 6.39
C LYS A 180 -5.60 -3.47 5.11
N PHE A 181 -6.37 -2.60 4.49
CA PHE A 181 -5.93 -1.84 3.30
C PHE A 181 -4.87 -0.78 3.63
N GLU A 182 -4.99 -0.06 4.76
CA GLU A 182 -3.94 0.82 5.26
C GLU A 182 -2.62 0.05 5.44
N ARG A 183 -2.69 -1.17 6.01
CA ARG A 183 -1.52 -2.04 6.11
C ARG A 183 -0.95 -2.42 4.74
N CYS A 184 -1.79 -2.69 3.74
CA CYS A 184 -1.34 -2.95 2.36
C CYS A 184 -0.54 -1.77 1.80
N LEU A 185 -0.94 -0.53 2.11
CA LEU A 185 -0.20 0.67 1.71
C LEU A 185 1.12 0.80 2.47
N LEU A 186 1.16 0.49 3.77
CA LEU A 186 2.39 0.51 4.58
C LEU A 186 3.40 -0.54 4.12
N ASP A 187 2.94 -1.75 3.76
CA ASP A 187 3.80 -2.80 3.21
C ASP A 187 4.39 -2.35 1.86
N ALA A 188 3.62 -1.64 1.04
CA ALA A 188 4.06 -1.10 -0.25
C ALA A 188 4.93 0.17 -0.17
N GLY A 189 5.07 0.80 1.00
CA GLY A 189 5.97 1.94 1.22
C GLY A 189 7.43 1.48 1.29
N VAL A 190 8.32 2.12 0.51
CA VAL A 190 9.75 1.75 0.49
C VAL A 190 10.49 2.19 1.76
N TYR A 191 10.19 3.38 2.26
CA TYR A 191 10.56 3.86 3.58
C TYR A 191 9.39 3.65 4.53
N LYS A 192 9.60 2.84 5.57
CA LYS A 192 8.56 2.51 6.55
C LYS A 192 8.24 3.71 7.44
N GLN A 193 7.02 3.72 7.99
CA GLN A 193 6.54 4.76 8.91
C GLN A 193 7.05 4.53 10.35
N ASP A 194 8.33 4.20 10.47
CA ASP A 194 9.07 4.07 11.73
C ASP A 194 10.32 4.97 11.70
N GLU A 195 11.01 5.09 12.84
CA GLU A 195 12.19 5.98 12.98
C GLU A 195 13.26 5.67 11.93
N ARG A 196 13.60 4.39 11.75
CA ARG A 196 14.58 3.90 10.77
C ARG A 196 14.20 4.30 9.34
N GLY A 197 12.95 4.08 8.95
CA GLY A 197 12.46 4.42 7.61
C GLY A 197 12.46 5.93 7.36
N GLN A 198 12.07 6.74 8.35
CA GLN A 198 12.06 8.21 8.20
C GLN A 198 13.47 8.81 8.16
N GLU A 199 14.41 8.27 8.94
CA GLU A 199 15.83 8.64 8.87
C GLU A 199 16.42 8.34 7.49
N ALA A 200 16.23 7.11 6.99
CA ALA A 200 16.68 6.69 5.67
C ALA A 200 16.07 7.55 4.54
N PHE A 201 14.78 7.90 4.65
CA PHE A 201 14.14 8.82 3.69
C PHE A 201 14.80 10.20 3.73
N GLY A 202 15.13 10.70 4.92
CA GLY A 202 15.90 11.93 5.10
C GLY A 202 17.27 11.87 4.43
N ASP A 203 17.96 10.74 4.53
CA ASP A 203 19.28 10.54 3.91
C ASP A 203 19.21 10.47 2.38
N PHE A 204 18.17 9.85 1.80
CA PHE A 204 17.91 9.96 0.37
C PHE A 204 17.66 11.41 -0.07
N MET A 205 16.94 12.20 0.73
CA MET A 205 16.74 13.61 0.43
C MET A 205 18.05 14.41 0.46
N LYS A 206 18.93 14.15 1.44
CA LYS A 206 20.28 14.74 1.49
C LYS A 206 21.11 14.33 0.28
N HIS A 207 21.11 13.04 -0.06
CA HIS A 207 21.79 12.50 -1.25
C HIS A 207 21.30 13.19 -2.54
N SER A 208 20.00 13.47 -2.62
CA SER A 208 19.38 14.14 -3.76
C SER A 208 19.62 15.67 -3.81
N GLY A 209 20.40 16.23 -2.87
CA GLY A 209 20.78 17.63 -2.83
C GLY A 209 19.86 18.55 -2.01
N PHE A 210 18.94 17.98 -1.23
CA PHE A 210 18.05 18.75 -0.36
C PHE A 210 18.60 18.82 1.06
N ILE A 211 18.46 19.98 1.70
CA ILE A 211 18.87 20.17 3.09
C ILE A 211 17.60 20.24 3.94
N GLN A 212 17.51 19.42 4.99
CA GLN A 212 16.45 19.57 5.99
C GLN A 212 16.63 20.92 6.71
N LYS A 213 15.58 21.73 6.71
CA LYS A 213 15.50 22.96 7.49
C LYS A 213 14.95 22.68 8.87
#